data_AF-A0A267GZ57-F1
#
_entry.id   AF-A0A267GZ57-F1
#
_cell.length_a   1.000
_cell.length_b   1.000
_cell.length_c   1.000
_cell.angle_alpha   90.00
_cell.angle_beta   90.00
_cell.angle_gamma   90.00
#
_symmetry.space_group_name_H-M   'P 1'
#
loop_
_entity.id
_entity.type
_entity.pdbx_description
1 polymer ?
#
loop_
_entity_poly.entity_id
_entity_poly.type
_entity_poly.pdbx_seq_one_letter_code
_entity_poly.pdbx_strand_id
1 'polypeptide(L)'
;MTFVPVIYSMFQLILFRVRITPNSSVRFAPNSCVRIAPNSCVRIAPNSCVRIAPNGSVRIAPNSSVRIAPNGSARIAPNSCVRIAPNSCVRIASNSSARIAPNSCARIAPNSSARIAPNSWCENRP
;
A
#
# COMPACT_ATOMS: atom_id res chain seq x y z
N MET A 1 9.92 -26.78 15.16
CA MET A 1 8.95 -26.59 14.04
C MET A 1 9.14 -25.19 13.47
N THR A 2 9.43 -25.16 12.16
CA THR A 2 9.47 -24.03 11.21
C THR A 2 10.41 -22.85 11.48
N PHE A 3 11.66 -23.07 11.05
CA PHE A 3 12.56 -22.11 10.38
C PHE A 3 11.83 -21.31 9.27
N VAL A 4 11.70 -19.98 9.39
CA VAL A 4 11.48 -19.01 8.28
C VAL A 4 12.06 -17.65 8.75
N PRO A 5 12.88 -16.92 7.97
CA PRO A 5 14.24 -16.55 8.36
C PRO A 5 14.41 -15.10 8.82
N VAL A 6 15.06 -14.94 9.97
CA VAL A 6 15.75 -13.70 10.40
C VAL A 6 16.91 -13.33 9.43
N ILE A 7 17.33 -14.26 8.57
CA ILE A 7 18.48 -14.17 7.66
C ILE A 7 18.31 -13.11 6.55
N TYR A 8 17.08 -12.75 6.15
CA TYR A 8 16.88 -11.70 5.13
C TYR A 8 17.07 -10.26 5.65
N SER A 9 17.22 -10.09 6.98
CA SER A 9 17.21 -8.78 7.62
C SER A 9 18.53 -8.00 7.54
N MET A 10 19.65 -8.63 7.16
CA MET A 10 20.98 -7.97 7.19
C MET A 10 21.66 -7.80 5.82
N PHE A 11 21.17 -8.44 4.75
CA PHE A 11 21.85 -8.48 3.44
C PHE A 11 21.33 -7.47 2.40
N GLN A 12 20.27 -6.71 2.71
CA GLN A 12 19.62 -5.77 1.77
C GLN A 12 20.07 -4.30 1.96
N LEU A 13 21.19 -4.08 2.66
CA LEU A 13 21.60 -2.76 3.14
C LEU A 13 22.34 -1.88 2.10
N ILE A 14 22.52 -2.34 0.86
CA ILE A 14 23.48 -1.69 -0.06
C ILE A 14 22.84 -0.83 -1.18
N LEU A 15 21.53 -0.90 -1.49
CA LEU A 15 20.91 0.00 -2.50
C LEU A 15 19.45 0.41 -2.22
N PHE A 16 18.84 -0.05 -1.12
CA PHE A 16 17.39 0.07 -0.90
C PHE A 16 17.07 0.66 0.48
N ARG A 17 16.31 1.76 0.54
CA ARG A 17 15.88 2.40 1.80
C ARG A 17 14.62 1.70 2.34
N VAL A 18 14.78 0.46 2.80
CA VAL A 18 13.68 -0.40 3.30
C VAL A 18 13.71 -0.49 4.83
N ARG A 19 12.58 -0.23 5.48
CA ARG A 19 12.40 -0.44 6.94
C ARG A 19 11.15 -1.26 7.20
N ILE A 20 11.34 -2.43 7.81
CA ILE A 20 10.27 -3.37 8.16
C ILE A 20 10.38 -3.67 9.66
N THR A 21 9.24 -3.73 10.34
CA THR A 21 9.12 -4.04 11.78
C THR A 21 8.52 -5.44 11.99
N PRO A 22 8.71 -6.07 13.17
CA PRO A 22 8.28 -7.46 13.44
C PRO A 22 6.78 -7.73 13.18
N ASN A 23 6.45 -9.01 13.02
CA ASN A 23 5.10 -9.53 12.73
C ASN A 23 4.47 -9.03 11.41
N SER A 24 5.29 -8.71 10.41
CA SER A 24 4.80 -8.31 9.08
C SER A 24 5.24 -9.32 8.01
N SER A 25 4.37 -9.58 7.05
CA SER A 25 4.64 -10.42 5.89
C SER A 25 4.78 -9.55 4.66
N VAL A 26 6.01 -9.39 4.15
CA VAL A 26 6.32 -8.44 3.07
C VAL A 26 7.01 -9.15 1.91
N ARG A 27 6.50 -8.91 0.69
CA ARG A 27 7.20 -9.21 -0.56
C ARG A 27 7.34 -7.93 -1.36
N PHE A 28 8.57 -7.52 -1.66
CA PHE A 28 8.84 -6.35 -2.49
C PHE A 28 9.81 -6.68 -3.61
N ALA A 29 9.74 -5.91 -4.69
CA ALA A 29 10.62 -6.01 -5.84
C ALA A 29 11.65 -4.86 -5.82
N PRO A 30 12.78 -4.98 -6.55
CA PRO A 30 13.85 -3.97 -6.54
C PRO A 30 13.37 -2.56 -6.95
N ASN A 31 14.19 -1.57 -6.63
CA ASN A 31 13.97 -0.14 -6.85
C ASN A 31 12.73 0.42 -6.14
N SER A 32 12.39 -0.14 -4.98
CA SER A 32 11.26 0.33 -4.17
C SER A 32 11.74 0.99 -2.87
N CYS A 33 11.12 2.11 -2.51
CA CYS A 33 11.31 2.74 -1.20
C CYS A 33 10.14 2.35 -0.29
N VAL A 34 10.41 1.60 0.78
CA VAL A 34 9.35 0.95 1.57
C VAL A 34 9.54 1.15 3.06
N ARG A 35 8.51 1.66 3.74
CA ARG A 35 8.43 1.67 5.20
C ARG A 35 7.13 1.03 5.66
N ILE A 36 7.23 -0.10 6.35
CA ILE A 36 6.10 -0.89 6.81
C ILE A 36 6.17 -1.04 8.33
N ALA A 37 5.06 -0.73 8.98
CA ALA A 37 4.86 -0.93 10.41
C ALA A 37 4.32 -2.35 10.73
N PRO A 38 4.22 -2.76 12.01
CA PRO A 38 3.94 -4.15 12.39
C PRO A 38 2.60 -4.68 11.87
N ASN A 39 2.40 -5.99 11.93
CA ASN A 39 1.12 -6.65 11.67
C ASN A 39 0.53 -6.34 10.28
N SER A 40 1.38 -6.17 9.27
CA SER A 40 0.96 -5.80 7.92
C SER A 40 1.31 -6.90 6.91
N CYS A 41 0.41 -7.13 5.96
CA CYS A 41 0.60 -8.06 4.84
C CYS A 41 0.71 -7.25 3.56
N VAL A 42 1.90 -7.23 2.94
CA VAL A 42 2.20 -6.29 1.85
C VAL A 42 2.89 -6.96 0.66
N ARG A 43 2.38 -6.70 -0.54
CA ARG A 43 3.04 -7.02 -1.81
C ARG A 43 3.29 -5.75 -2.63
N ILE A 44 4.55 -5.48 -2.96
CA ILE A 44 4.98 -4.27 -3.67
C ILE A 44 5.76 -4.66 -4.92
N ALA A 45 5.33 -4.15 -6.08
CA ALA A 45 6.02 -4.31 -7.34
C ALA A 45 7.08 -3.20 -7.54
N PRO A 46 7.96 -3.29 -8.56
CA PRO A 46 9.11 -2.40 -8.71
C PRO A 46 8.75 -0.91 -8.77
N ASN A 47 9.76 -0.05 -8.56
CA ASN A 47 9.66 1.40 -8.74
C ASN A 47 8.54 2.04 -7.91
N SER A 48 8.27 1.51 -6.72
CA SER A 48 7.17 1.99 -5.86
C SER A 48 7.67 2.65 -4.59
N CYS A 49 6.98 3.71 -4.17
CA CYS A 49 7.24 4.45 -2.94
C CYS A 49 6.07 4.24 -1.97
N VAL A 50 6.31 3.50 -0.89
CA VAL A 50 5.24 2.98 -0.04
C VAL A 50 5.49 3.23 1.44
N ARG A 51 4.48 3.78 2.12
CA ARG A 51 4.47 3.94 3.58
C ARG A 51 3.17 3.37 4.15
N ILE A 52 3.28 2.32 4.95
CA ILE A 52 2.14 1.59 5.52
C ILE A 52 2.25 1.60 7.04
N ALA A 53 1.21 2.11 7.69
CA ALA A 53 1.00 2.04 9.13
C ALA A 53 0.45 0.66 9.54
N PRO A 54 0.38 0.32 10.84
CA PRO A 54 0.10 -1.04 11.29
C PRO A 54 -1.23 -1.62 10.82
N ASN A 55 -1.36 -2.95 10.87
CA ASN A 55 -2.62 -3.67 10.65
C ASN A 55 -3.22 -3.42 9.26
N GLY A 56 -2.43 -3.54 8.19
CA GLY A 56 -2.90 -3.32 6.82
C GLY A 56 -2.70 -4.52 5.90
N SER A 57 -3.58 -4.65 4.90
CA SER A 57 -3.40 -5.62 3.79
C SER A 57 -3.35 -4.88 2.45
N VAL A 58 -2.20 -4.94 1.78
CA VAL A 58 -1.89 -4.03 0.67
C VAL A 58 -1.21 -4.74 -0.50
N ARG A 59 -1.74 -4.50 -1.70
CA ARG A 59 -1.10 -4.91 -2.96
C ARG A 59 -0.92 -3.70 -3.88
N ILE A 60 0.34 -3.42 -4.22
CA ILE A 60 0.74 -2.26 -5.02
C ILE A 60 1.45 -2.75 -6.28
N ALA A 61 0.92 -2.35 -7.43
CA ALA A 61 1.52 -2.57 -8.73
C ALA A 61 2.61 -1.50 -9.04
N PRO A 62 3.40 -1.65 -10.11
CA PRO A 62 4.59 -0.83 -10.35
C PRO A 62 4.32 0.68 -10.41
N ASN A 63 5.38 1.47 -10.25
CA ASN A 63 5.37 2.93 -10.45
C ASN A 63 4.30 3.66 -9.62
N SER A 64 4.07 3.21 -8.38
CA SER A 64 3.01 3.75 -7.53
C SER A 64 3.57 4.44 -6.29
N SER A 65 2.90 5.53 -5.88
CA SER A 65 3.21 6.28 -4.67
C SER A 65 2.05 6.20 -3.68
N VAL A 66 2.25 5.55 -2.54
CA VAL A 66 1.17 5.12 -1.65
C VAL A 66 1.46 5.41 -0.19
N ARG A 67 0.49 6.04 0.49
CA ARG A 67 0.47 6.18 1.95
C ARG A 67 -0.82 5.62 2.52
N ILE A 68 -0.70 4.68 3.45
CA ILE A 68 -1.84 3.99 4.07
C ILE A 68 -1.71 4.11 5.59
N ALA A 69 -2.73 4.69 6.21
CA ALA A 69 -2.91 4.77 7.65
C ALA A 69 -3.44 3.42 8.20
N PRO A 70 -3.49 3.22 9.54
CA PRO A 70 -3.76 1.91 10.13
C PRO A 70 -5.09 1.28 9.69
N ASN A 71 -5.20 -0.04 9.81
CA ASN A 71 -6.45 -0.78 9.58
C ASN A 71 -7.02 -0.58 8.16
N GLY A 72 -6.16 -0.55 7.14
CA GLY A 72 -6.58 -0.33 5.75
C GLY A 72 -6.41 -1.57 4.87
N SER A 73 -7.31 -1.74 3.90
CA SER A 73 -7.12 -2.68 2.80
C SER A 73 -7.05 -1.95 1.46
N ALA A 74 -6.05 -2.27 0.64
CA ALA A 74 -5.84 -1.56 -0.62
C ALA A 74 -5.31 -2.45 -1.75
N ARG A 75 -5.92 -2.33 -2.93
CA ARG A 75 -5.36 -2.82 -4.19
C ARG A 75 -5.19 -1.65 -5.15
N ILE A 76 -3.94 -1.40 -5.52
CA ILE A 76 -3.55 -0.23 -6.32
C ILE A 76 -2.87 -0.72 -7.59
N ALA A 77 -3.46 -0.37 -8.73
CA ALA A 77 -2.94 -0.65 -10.06
C ALA A 77 -1.82 0.34 -10.44
N PRO A 78 -1.09 0.10 -11.56
CA PRO A 78 0.12 0.85 -11.88
C PRO A 78 -0.10 2.37 -12.00
N ASN A 79 0.99 3.12 -11.86
CA ASN A 79 1.03 4.58 -12.08
C ASN A 79 0.00 5.36 -11.23
N SER A 80 -0.17 4.97 -9.96
CA SER A 80 -1.19 5.58 -9.09
C SER A 80 -0.58 6.34 -7.92
N CYS A 81 -1.23 7.42 -7.52
CA CYS A 81 -0.83 8.29 -6.40
C CYS A 81 -1.95 8.35 -5.35
N VAL A 82 -1.72 7.73 -4.18
CA VAL A 82 -2.82 7.39 -3.25
C VAL A 82 -2.49 7.74 -1.81
N ARG A 83 -3.45 8.37 -1.12
CA ARG A 83 -3.47 8.52 0.34
C ARG A 83 -4.76 7.94 0.91
N ILE A 84 -4.61 6.94 1.80
CA ILE A 84 -5.72 6.24 2.45
C ILE A 84 -5.64 6.49 3.95
N ALA A 85 -6.71 7.06 4.51
CA ALA A 85 -6.87 7.25 5.95
C ALA A 85 -7.33 5.94 6.64
N PRO A 86 -7.43 5.90 7.99
CA PRO A 86 -7.68 4.65 8.71
C PRO A 86 -9.00 3.97 8.32
N ASN A 87 -9.10 2.66 8.61
CA ASN A 87 -10.32 1.87 8.48
C ASN A 87 -10.97 1.95 7.08
N SER A 88 -10.17 1.96 6.02
CA SER A 88 -10.67 2.15 4.66
C SER A 88 -10.38 0.96 3.76
N CYS A 89 -11.29 0.66 2.84
CA CYS A 89 -11.19 -0.47 1.91
C CYS A 89 -11.28 0.01 0.45
N VAL A 90 -10.20 -0.17 -0.31
CA VAL A 90 -10.03 0.59 -1.56
C VAL A 90 -9.50 -0.26 -2.72
N ARG A 91 -10.09 -0.06 -3.90
CA ARG A 91 -9.57 -0.53 -5.19
C ARG A 91 -9.35 0.64 -6.14
N ILE A 92 -8.13 0.80 -6.63
CA ILE A 92 -7.73 1.90 -7.51
C ILE A 92 -7.19 1.32 -8.81
N ALA A 93 -7.80 1.72 -9.93
CA ALA A 93 -7.35 1.35 -11.26
C ALA A 93 -6.16 2.22 -11.72
N SER A 94 -5.59 1.89 -12.88
CA SER A 94 -4.34 2.49 -13.35
C SER A 94 -4.45 4.00 -13.57
N ASN A 95 -3.32 4.69 -13.49
CA ASN A 95 -3.21 6.13 -13.77
C ASN A 95 -4.18 6.99 -12.95
N SER A 96 -4.39 6.64 -11.68
CA SER A 96 -5.40 7.31 -10.86
C SER A 96 -4.80 7.98 -9.64
N SER A 97 -5.45 9.05 -9.19
CA SER A 97 -5.09 9.77 -7.96
C SER A 97 -6.25 9.77 -6.98
N ALA A 98 -5.95 9.52 -5.70
CA ALA A 98 -6.99 9.38 -4.70
C ALA A 98 -6.59 9.89 -3.32
N ARG A 99 -7.50 10.62 -2.68
CA ARG A 99 -7.45 10.92 -1.26
C ARG A 99 -8.70 10.41 -0.57
N ILE A 100 -8.51 9.45 0.33
CA ILE A 100 -9.60 8.70 0.94
C ILE A 100 -9.62 9.00 2.43
N ALA A 101 -10.73 9.55 2.89
CA ALA A 101 -10.95 9.87 4.30
C ALA A 101 -11.30 8.60 5.11
N PRO A 102 -11.30 8.67 6.45
CA PRO A 102 -11.46 7.49 7.31
C PRO A 102 -12.81 6.80 7.13
N ASN A 103 -12.86 5.50 7.44
CA ASN A 103 -14.08 4.68 7.43
C ASN A 103 -14.80 4.66 6.07
N SER A 104 -14.05 4.76 4.97
CA SER A 104 -14.62 4.85 3.63
C SER A 104 -14.24 3.66 2.77
N CYS A 105 -15.12 3.30 1.85
CA CYS A 105 -14.78 2.35 0.79
C CYS A 105 -14.91 2.99 -0.58
N ALA A 106 -13.96 2.67 -1.46
CA ALA A 106 -13.92 3.29 -2.76
C ALA A 106 -13.44 2.33 -3.85
N ARG A 107 -14.11 2.38 -5.00
CA ARG A 107 -13.62 1.86 -6.27
C ARG A 107 -13.41 3.02 -7.23
N ILE A 108 -12.17 3.21 -7.67
CA ILE A 108 -11.79 4.32 -8.54
C ILE A 108 -11.45 3.77 -9.92
N ALA A 109 -12.16 4.27 -10.93
CA ALA A 109 -11.98 3.97 -12.35
C ALA A 109 -10.59 4.41 -12.86
N PRO A 110 -10.12 3.88 -14.00
CA PRO A 110 -8.85 4.30 -14.60
C PRO A 110 -8.85 5.81 -14.92
N ASN A 111 -7.65 6.40 -15.00
CA ASN A 111 -7.45 7.80 -15.41
C ASN A 111 -8.31 8.82 -14.60
N SER A 112 -8.60 8.51 -13.33
CA SER A 112 -9.51 9.31 -12.51
C SER A 112 -8.80 10.00 -11.35
N SER A 113 -9.36 11.12 -10.90
CA SER A 113 -8.98 11.77 -9.65
C SER A 113 -10.18 11.81 -8.70
N ALA A 114 -10.01 11.36 -7.46
CA ALA A 114 -11.11 11.27 -6.50
C ALA A 114 -10.72 11.75 -5.10
N ARG A 115 -11.66 12.46 -4.46
CA ARG A 115 -11.61 12.82 -3.04
C ARG A 115 -12.83 12.27 -2.34
N ILE A 116 -12.62 11.25 -1.53
CA ILE A 116 -13.69 10.51 -0.84
C ILE A 116 -13.86 11.10 0.56
N ALA A 117 -15.10 11.46 0.93
CA ALA A 117 -15.45 11.98 2.24
C ALA A 117 -15.43 10.88 3.32
N PRO A 118 -15.37 11.22 4.62
CA PRO A 118 -15.44 10.22 5.69
C PRO A 118 -16.76 9.45 5.65
N ASN A 119 -16.76 8.20 6.12
CA ASN A 119 -17.96 7.36 6.23
C ASN A 119 -18.75 7.23 4.91
N SER A 120 -18.05 7.24 3.77
CA SER A 120 -18.70 7.21 2.46
C SER A 120 -18.34 5.97 1.66
N TRP A 121 -19.29 5.57 0.81
CA TRP A 121 -19.09 4.53 -0.18
C TRP A 121 -19.14 5.17 -1.56
N CYS A 122 -18.07 4.99 -2.36
CA CYS A 122 -18.00 5.52 -3.70
C CYS A 122 -17.62 4.42 -4.68
N GLU A 123 -18.47 4.21 -5.67
CA GLU A 123 -18.21 3.32 -6.78
C GLU A 123 -18.14 4.18 -8.05
N ASN A 124 -16.95 4.67 -8.39
CA ASN A 124 -16.74 5.31 -9.69
C ASN A 124 -16.55 4.20 -10.72
N ARG A 125 -17.64 3.86 -11.41
CA ARG A 125 -17.57 3.04 -12.62
C ARG A 125 -17.14 3.93 -13.79
N PRO A 126 -16.36 3.40 -14.76
CA PRO A 126 -16.02 4.12 -15.98
C PRO A 126 -17.27 4.53 -16.75
#